data_AF-A0A1N6IIG1-F1
#
_entry.id   AF-A0A1N6IIG1-F1
#
_cell.length_a   1.000
_cell.length_b   1.000
_cell.length_c   1.000
_cell.angle_alpha   90.00
_cell.angle_beta   90.00
_cell.angle_gamma   90.00
#
_symmetry.space_group_name_H-M   'P 1'
#
loop_
_entity.id
_entity.type
_entity.pdbx_description
1 polymer ?
#
loop_
_entity_poly.entity_id
_entity_poly.type
_entity_poly.pdbx_seq_one_letter_code
_entity_poly.pdbx_strand_id
1 'polypeptide(L)' 'MERVLKDRYKREFVEVVCPICRKTQIIAVPEESLPKCDKCKRDMVIKEVLTEGKY' A
#
# COMPACT_ATOMS: atom_id res chain seq x y z
N MET A 1 -28.78 -19.45 0.35
CA MET A 1 -27.97 -18.68 1.32
C MET A 1 -26.55 -19.20 1.23
N GLU A 2 -25.73 -18.61 0.36
CA GLU A 2 -24.37 -19.07 0.11
C GLU A 2 -23.45 -17.86 0.25
N ARG A 3 -22.85 -17.71 1.43
CA ARG A 3 -21.87 -16.66 1.72
C ARG A 3 -20.57 -17.03 1.02
N VAL A 4 -20.38 -16.53 -0.20
CA VAL A 4 -19.11 -16.61 -0.91
C VAL A 4 -18.13 -15.62 -0.25
N LEU A 5 -17.50 -16.04 0.84
CA LEU A 5 -16.33 -15.40 1.44
C LEU A 5 -15.09 -15.87 0.67
N LYS A 6 -14.98 -15.55 -0.62
CA LYS A 6 -13.75 -15.77 -1.38
C LYS A 6 -13.12 -14.39 -1.68
N ASP A 7 -11.81 -14.31 -1.45
CA ASP A 7 -10.91 -13.23 -1.86
C ASP A 7 -10.80 -11.96 -0.97
N ARG A 8 -10.78 -12.09 0.37
CA ARG A 8 -10.45 -10.94 1.25
C ARG A 8 -8.95 -10.68 1.50
N TYR A 9 -8.04 -11.43 0.86
CA TYR A 9 -6.59 -11.32 1.07
C TYR A 9 -5.80 -11.18 -0.23
N LYS A 10 -6.30 -10.39 -1.20
CA LYS A 10 -5.43 -9.91 -2.27
C LYS A 10 -4.48 -8.90 -1.64
N ARG A 11 -3.24 -9.33 -1.38
CA ARG A 11 -2.13 -8.43 -1.02
C ARG A 11 -1.85 -7.58 -2.26
N GLU A 12 -2.13 -6.30 -2.17
CA GLU A 12 -1.78 -5.35 -3.21
C GLU A 12 -0.52 -4.61 -2.78
N PHE A 13 0.50 -4.63 -3.62
CA PHE A 13 1.67 -3.80 -3.39
C PHE A 13 1.37 -2.38 -3.83
N VAL A 14 1.64 -1.41 -2.97
CA VAL A 14 1.44 0.00 -3.28
C VAL A 14 2.74 0.75 -3.02
N GLU A 15 3.12 1.61 -3.96
CA GLU A 15 4.19 2.58 -3.76
C GLU A 15 3.61 3.78 -3.00
N VAL A 16 4.13 4.03 -1.81
CA VAL A 16 3.84 5.21 -1.00
C VAL A 16 4.96 6.22 -1.10
N VAL A 17 4.63 7.51 -1.02
CA VAL A 17 5.57 8.63 -1.08
C VAL A 17 5.37 9.57 0.09
N CYS A 18 6.46 10.11 0.62
CA CYS A 18 6.39 11.20 1.58
C CYS A 18 6.08 12.52 0.84
N PRO A 19 5.02 13.25 1.19
CA PRO A 19 4.67 14.50 0.52
C PRO A 19 5.69 15.63 0.75
N ILE A 20 6.56 15.50 1.75
CA ILE A 20 7.55 16.52 2.13
C ILE A 20 8.92 16.26 1.48
N CYS A 21 9.54 15.11 1.81
CA CYS A 21 10.88 14.77 1.32
C CYS A 21 10.90 13.93 0.03
N ARG A 22 9.72 13.55 -0.48
CA ARG A 22 9.54 12.71 -1.68
C ARG A 22 10.19 11.32 -1.63
N LYS A 23 10.59 10.85 -0.45
CA LYS A 23 11.04 9.46 -0.26
C LYS A 23 9.89 8.52 -0.61
N THR A 24 10.16 7.51 -1.44
CA THR A 24 9.21 6.44 -1.77
C THR A 24 9.50 5.17 -0.99
N GLN A 25 8.48 4.33 -0.79
CA GLN A 25 8.57 3.02 -0.17
C GLN A 25 7.45 2.14 -0.72
N ILE A 26 7.67 0.83 -0.84
CA ILE A 26 6.64 -0.12 -1.29
C ILE A 26 6.14 -0.87 -0.06
N ILE A 27 4.83 -0.94 0.12
CA ILE A 27 4.17 -1.69 1.20
C ILE A 27 3.10 -2.63 0.63
N ALA A 28 2.76 -3.67 1.36
CA ALA A 28 1.66 -4.59 1.02
C ALA A 28 0.41 -4.26 1.85
N VAL A 29 -0.66 -3.81 1.19
CA VAL A 29 -1.97 -3.59 1.83
C VAL A 29 -2.88 -4.80 1.59
N PRO A 30 -3.79 -5.16 2.53
CA PRO A 30 -4.13 -4.47 3.78
C PRO A 30 -3.32 -4.91 5.01
N GLU A 31 -2.31 -5.78 4.85
CA GLU A 31 -1.54 -6.35 5.97
C GLU A 31 -0.72 -5.31 6.72
N GLU A 32 -0.17 -4.32 6.00
CA GLU A 32 0.53 -3.17 6.59
C GLU A 32 -0.29 -1.88 6.45
N SER A 33 -0.32 -1.10 7.53
CA SER A 33 -0.82 0.27 7.51
C SER A 33 0.21 1.21 6.86
N LEU A 34 -0.27 2.33 6.32
CA LEU A 34 0.61 3.36 5.74
C LEU A 34 1.73 3.77 6.71
N PRO A 35 3.01 3.60 6.35
CA PRO A 35 4.11 3.94 7.23
C PRO A 35 4.27 5.46 7.34
N LYS A 36 4.92 5.89 8.40
CA LYS A 36 5.36 7.28 8.56
C LYS A 36 6.77 7.43 7.99
N CYS A 37 7.01 8.58 7.36
CA CYS A 37 8.35 8.92 6.90
C CYS A 37 9.31 9.04 8.09
N ASP A 38 10.40 8.28 8.07
CA ASP A 38 11.44 8.31 9.11
C ASP A 38 12.04 9.71 9.35
N LYS A 39 12.18 10.52 8.28
CA LYS A 39 12.73 11.87 8.37
C LYS A 39 11.70 12.92 8.82
N CYS A 40 10.53 12.92 8.18
CA CYS A 40 9.51 13.96 8.39
C CYS A 40 8.49 13.60 9.48
N LYS A 41 8.48 12.34 9.94
CA LYS A 41 7.52 11.74 10.88
C LYS A 41 6.05 11.93 10.48
N ARG A 42 5.79 12.14 9.19
CA ARG A 42 4.47 12.36 8.59
C ARG A 42 4.00 11.11 7.87
N ASP A 43 2.70 10.86 7.89
CA ASP A 43 2.07 9.76 7.17
C ASP A 43 2.37 9.86 5.66
N MET A 44 2.87 8.76 5.10
CA MET A 44 3.12 8.65 3.67
C MET A 44 1.79 8.46 2.93
N VAL A 45 1.75 8.90 1.68
CA VAL A 45 0.54 8.82 0.84
C VAL A 45 0.76 7.84 -0.30
N ILE A 46 -0.28 7.12 -0.72
CA ILE A 46 -0.19 6.21 -1.86
C ILE A 46 0.05 7.03 -3.12
N LYS A 47 1.13 6.73 -3.83
CA LYS A 47 1.49 7.31 -5.11
C LYS A 47 0.94 6.47 -6.26
N GLU A 48 1.15 5.16 -6.19
CA GLU A 48 0.73 4.23 -7.25
C GLU A 48 0.45 2.84 -6.66
N VAL A 49 -0.54 2.14 -7.22
CA VAL A 49 -0.80 0.73 -6.91
C VAL A 49 -0.02 -0.11 -7.91
N LEU A 50 0.93 -0.90 -7.40
CA LEU A 50 1.69 -1.87 -8.19
C LEU A 50 0.82 -3.12 -8.36
N THR A 51 -0.13 -3.05 -9.29
CA THR A 51 -0.92 -4.22 -9.65
C THR A 51 -0.01 -5.21 -10.36
N GLU A 52 0.12 -6.42 -9.82
CA GLU A 52 0.80 -7.52 -10.50
C GLU A 52 0.04 -7.80 -11.81
N GLY A 53 0.59 -7.31 -12.92
CA GLY A 53 0.02 -7.52 -14.24
C GLY A 53 0.01 -9.00 -14.55
N LYS A 54 -1.18 -9.61 -14.57
CA LYS A 54 -1.37 -10.92 -15.19
C LYS A 54 -1.09 -10.76 -16.69
N TYR A 55 0.04 -11.30 -17.13
CA TYR A 55 0.30 -11.60 -18.55
C TYR A 55 -0.65 -12.69 -19.05
#